data_AF-A0A4Y2GPD6-F1
#
_entry.id   AF-A0A4Y2GPD6-F1
#
_cell.length_a   1.000
_cell.length_b   1.000
_cell.length_c   1.000
_cell.angle_alpha   90.00
_cell.angle_beta   90.00
_cell.angle_gamma   90.00
#
_symmetry.space_group_name_H-M   'P 1'
#
loop_
_entity.id
_entity.type
_entity.pdbx_description
1 polymer ?
#
loop_
_entity_poly.entity_id
_entity_poly.type
_entity_poly.pdbx_seq_one_letter_code
_entity_poly.pdbx_strand_id
1 'polypeptide(L)'
;MEVKAAIKLWERSESIGFRYTSLLSDCDSKAFLELNERKIYGSQVEIRKEECINHVSKRLGTALRKPVKDWRVKGVTWVARSMVA
;
A
#
# COMPACT_ATOMS: atom_id res chain seq x y z
N MET A 1 1.87 -10.73 13.82
CA MET A 1 2.99 -11.62 13.47
C MET A 1 3.87 -11.01 12.40
N GLU A 2 3.30 -10.40 11.35
CA GLU A 2 4.05 -9.75 10.25
C GLU A 2 4.96 -8.61 10.72
N VAL A 3 4.49 -7.74 11.61
CA VAL A 3 5.30 -6.61 12.14
C VAL A 3 6.60 -7.10 12.80
N LYS A 4 6.52 -8.13 13.66
CA LYS A 4 7.70 -8.71 14.33
C LYS A 4 8.67 -9.35 13.34
N ALA A 5 8.14 -10.00 12.30
CA ALA A 5 8.96 -10.58 11.22
C ALA A 5 9.66 -9.49 10.40
N ALA A 6 8.96 -8.40 10.07
CA ALA A 6 9.52 -7.25 9.36
C ALA A 6 10.65 -6.60 10.18
N ILE A 7 10.44 -6.32 11.47
CA ILE A 7 11.51 -5.77 12.32
C ILE A 7 12.76 -6.67 12.28
N LYS A 8 12.58 -7.98 12.51
CA LYS A 8 13.70 -8.94 12.54
C LYS A 8 14.43 -9.03 11.20
N LEU A 9 13.73 -8.93 10.08
CA LEU A 9 14.32 -8.93 8.74
C LEU A 9 15.15 -7.66 8.47
N TRP A 10 14.67 -6.50 8.92
CA TRP A 10 15.33 -5.21 8.69
C TRP A 10 16.54 -5.02 9.61
N GLU A 11 16.44 -5.40 10.89
CA GLU A 11 17.58 -5.45 11.81
C GLU A 11 18.68 -6.39 11.27
N ARG A 12 18.28 -7.54 10.71
CA ARG A 12 19.22 -8.48 10.12
C ARG A 12 19.90 -7.91 8.88
N SER A 13 19.21 -7.13 8.04
CA SER A 13 19.84 -6.53 6.87
C SER A 13 20.98 -5.59 7.28
N GLU A 14 20.76 -4.80 8.34
CA GLU A 14 21.77 -3.89 8.86
C GLU A 14 22.99 -4.66 9.37
N SER A 15 22.79 -5.78 10.08
CA SER A 15 23.88 -6.64 10.53
C SER A 15 24.71 -7.25 9.38
N ILE A 16 24.12 -7.38 8.19
CA ILE A 16 24.77 -7.91 6.98
C ILE A 16 25.43 -6.76 6.17
N GLY A 17 25.15 -5.50 6.51
CA GLY A 17 25.76 -4.32 5.89
C GLY A 17 24.94 -3.70 4.77
N PHE A 18 23.63 -3.93 4.71
CA PHE A 18 22.75 -3.26 3.74
C PHE A 18 21.41 -2.79 4.34
N ARG A 19 20.75 -1.85 3.66
CA ARG A 19 19.52 -1.21 4.15
C ARG A 19 18.45 -1.24 3.08
N TYR A 20 17.24 -1.65 3.47
CA TYR A 20 16.08 -1.51 2.61
C TYR A 20 15.58 -0.06 2.61
N THR A 21 15.28 0.49 1.44
CA THR A 21 14.75 1.86 1.29
C THR A 21 13.26 1.88 0.98
N SER A 22 12.73 0.81 0.38
CA SER A 22 11.32 0.67 0.02
C SER A 22 10.73 -0.62 0.59
N LEU A 23 9.51 -0.52 1.12
CA LEU A 23 8.66 -1.64 1.50
C LEU A 23 7.49 -1.73 0.52
N LEU A 24 7.48 -2.76 -0.31
CA LEU A 24 6.34 -3.10 -1.15
C LEU A 24 5.34 -3.95 -0.35
N SER A 25 4.12 -3.45 -0.12
CA SER A 25 3.09 -4.23 0.59
C SER A 25 1.66 -3.93 0.14
N ASP A 26 0.81 -4.95 0.22
CA ASP A 26 -0.64 -4.82 -0.02
C ASP A 26 -1.33 -4.46 1.29
N CYS A 27 -1.80 -3.21 1.40
CA CYS A 27 -2.57 -2.73 2.56
C CYS A 27 -1.85 -2.76 3.92
N ASP A 28 -0.57 -3.15 3.97
CA ASP A 28 0.13 -3.44 5.22
C ASP A 28 0.79 -2.18 5.79
N SER A 29 -0.04 -1.36 6.43
CA SER A 29 0.38 -0.06 6.98
C SER A 29 1.04 -0.20 8.35
N LYS A 30 0.74 -1.26 9.11
CA LYS A 30 1.25 -1.40 10.50
C LYS A 30 2.74 -1.70 10.54
N ALA A 31 3.22 -2.61 9.69
CA ALA A 31 4.65 -2.90 9.62
C ALA A 31 5.44 -1.66 9.17
N PHE A 32 4.96 -0.97 8.13
CA PHE A 32 5.57 0.28 7.66
C PHE A 32 5.70 1.34 8.75
N LEU A 33 4.62 1.59 9.50
CA LEU A 33 4.61 2.57 10.58
C LEU A 33 5.60 2.20 11.69
N GLU A 34 5.58 0.95 12.15
CA GLU A 34 6.46 0.48 13.21
C GLU A 34 7.95 0.55 12.80
N LEU A 35 8.28 0.19 11.55
CA LEU A 35 9.66 0.26 11.04
C LEU A 35 10.20 1.71 11.05
N ASN A 36 9.37 2.68 10.64
CA ASN A 36 9.74 4.10 10.63
C ASN A 36 9.73 4.71 12.04
N GLU A 37 8.78 4.33 12.90
CA GLU A 37 8.72 4.79 14.29
C GLU A 37 9.93 4.33 15.11
N ARG A 38 10.35 3.07 14.91
CA ARG A 38 11.58 2.52 15.52
C ARG A 38 12.86 3.12 14.94
N LYS A 39 12.81 3.77 13.78
CA LYS A 39 13.99 4.30 13.07
C LYS A 39 15.10 3.26 12.97
N ILE A 40 14.78 2.07 12.42
CA ILE A 40 15.68 0.91 12.43
C ILE A 40 17.06 1.23 11.84
N TYR A 41 17.14 2.12 10.85
CA TYR A 41 18.40 2.55 10.24
C TYR A 41 18.85 3.96 10.68
N GLY A 42 18.30 4.48 11.79
CA GLY A 42 18.52 5.84 12.27
C GLY A 42 17.65 6.90 11.56
N SER A 43 17.90 8.17 11.87
CA SER A 43 17.11 9.32 11.37
C SER A 43 17.45 9.73 9.93
N GLN A 44 18.53 9.19 9.35
CA GLN A 44 19.01 9.56 8.02
C GLN A 44 18.33 8.77 6.90
N VAL A 45 17.69 7.65 7.23
CA VAL A 45 17.11 6.73 6.24
C VAL A 45 15.62 6.61 6.51
N GLU A 46 14.83 7.19 5.61
CA GLU A 46 13.38 7.05 5.60
C GLU A 46 13.00 5.82 4.76
N ILE A 47 12.18 4.94 5.32
CA ILE A 47 11.63 3.80 4.59
C ILE A 47 10.39 4.32 3.86
N ARG A 48 10.32 4.09 2.55
CA ARG A 48 9.17 4.44 1.70
C ARG A 48 8.22 3.27 1.54
N LYS A 49 6.92 3.52 1.52
CA LYS A 49 5.91 2.51 1.23
C LYS A 49 5.56 2.54 -0.24
N GLU A 50 5.59 1.38 -0.87
CA GLU A 50 5.07 1.17 -2.22
C GLU A 50 3.85 0.25 -2.14
N GLU A 51 2.81 0.55 -2.92
CA GLU A 51 1.59 -0.26 -2.99
C GLU A 51 1.64 -1.14 -4.24
N CYS A 52 1.23 -2.41 -4.14
CA CYS A 52 1.14 -3.24 -5.33
C CYS A 52 -0.03 -2.78 -6.21
N ILE A 53 0.17 -2.87 -7.53
CA ILE A 53 -0.82 -2.45 -8.52
C ILE A 53 -2.18 -3.12 -8.31
N ASN A 54 -2.20 -4.39 -7.91
CA ASN A 54 -3.43 -5.13 -7.61
C ASN A 54 -4.22 -4.48 -6.47
N HIS A 55 -3.54 -3.98 -5.43
CA HIS A 55 -4.19 -3.27 -4.34
C HIS A 55 -4.73 -1.92 -4.80
N VAL A 56 -3.95 -1.16 -5.59
CA VAL A 56 -4.39 0.11 -6.17
C VAL A 56 -5.65 -0.09 -7.03
N SER A 57 -5.67 -1.10 -7.91
CA SER A 57 -6.84 -1.43 -8.73
C SER A 57 -8.06 -1.82 -7.90
N LYS A 58 -7.89 -2.61 -6.83
CA LYS A 58 -8.98 -2.98 -5.91
C LYS A 58 -9.54 -1.75 -5.18
N ARG A 59 -8.67 -0.86 -4.70
CA ARG A 59 -9.04 0.38 -4.02
C ARG A 59 -9.84 1.30 -4.94
N LEU A 60 -9.34 1.51 -6.17
CA LEU A 60 -10.03 2.29 -7.19
C LEU A 60 -11.41 1.70 -7.53
N GLY A 61 -11.48 0.39 -7.77
CA GLY A 61 -12.74 -0.29 -8.05
C GLY A 61 -13.76 -0.14 -6.92
N THR A 62 -13.33 -0.22 -5.65
CA THR A 62 -14.21 0.00 -4.50
C THR A 62 -14.68 1.44 -4.42
N ALA A 63 -13.79 2.41 -4.64
CA ALA A 63 -14.13 3.83 -4.63
C ALA A 63 -15.17 4.18 -5.72
N LEU A 64 -15.07 3.57 -6.91
CA LEU A 64 -16.01 3.81 -8.01
C LEU A 64 -17.37 3.12 -7.82
N ARG A 65 -17.40 1.93 -7.20
CA ARG A 65 -18.64 1.16 -7.00
C ARG A 65 -19.69 1.92 -6.18
N LYS A 66 -19.29 2.72 -5.20
CA LYS A 66 -20.24 3.48 -4.35
C LYS A 66 -20.97 4.58 -5.16
N PRO A 67 -20.27 5.53 -5.80
CA PRO A 67 -20.90 6.50 -6.69
C PRO A 67 -21.73 5.85 -7.79
N VAL A 68 -21.24 4.80 -8.46
CA VAL A 68 -21.99 4.12 -9.53
C VAL A 68 -23.34 3.61 -9.04
N LYS A 69 -23.40 3.05 -7.82
CA LYS A 69 -24.67 2.65 -7.21
C LYS A 69 -25.56 3.86 -6.91
N ASP A 70 -25.01 4.92 -6.33
CA ASP A 70 -25.76 6.13 -5.97
C ASP A 70 -26.37 6.81 -7.21
N TRP A 71 -25.62 6.90 -8.31
CA TRP A 71 -26.08 7.47 -9.58
C TRP A 71 -27.10 6.56 -10.28
N ARG A 72 -26.94 5.24 -10.18
CA ARG A 72 -27.92 4.27 -10.70
C ARG A 72 -29.28 4.41 -10.01
N VAL A 73 -29.30 4.63 -8.69
CA VAL A 73 -30.56 4.90 -7.94
C VAL A 73 -31.21 6.21 -8.41
N LYS A 74 -30.40 7.22 -8.75
CA LYS A 74 -30.89 8.50 -9.27
C LYS A 74 -31.34 8.46 -10.73
N GLY A 75 -31.32 7.29 -11.39
CA GLY A 75 -31.71 7.14 -12.79
C GLY A 75 -30.73 7.75 -13.79
N VAL A 76 -29.54 8.19 -13.35
CA VAL A 76 -28.50 8.76 -14.21
C VAL A 76 -27.51 7.65 -14.57
N THR A 77 -27.71 7.00 -15.72
CA THR A 77 -26.72 6.06 -16.23
C THR A 77 -25.57 6.81 -16.88
N TRP A 78 -24.41 6.85 -16.22
CA TRP A 78 -23.15 7.09 -16.91
C TRP A 78 -22.91 5.89 -17.80
N VAL A 79 -23.25 6.01 -19.09
CA VAL A 79 -22.87 5.04 -20.10
C VAL A 79 -21.36 5.17 -20.28
N ALA A 80 -20.59 4.57 -19.38
CA ALA A 80 -19.21 4.21 -19.66
C ALA A 80 -19.27 3.05 -20.66
N ARG A 81 -19.54 3.38 -21.92
CA ARG A 81 -19.26 2.47 -23.03
C ARG A 81 -17.76 2.22 -22.95
N SER A 82 -17.41 1.00 -22.57
CA SER A 82 -16.11 0.37 -22.75
C SER A 82 -15.44 0.92 -24.02
N MET A 83 -14.48 1.83 -23.87
CA MET A 83 -13.40 2.00 -24.83
C MET A 83 -12.43 0.85 -24.58
N VAL A 84 -12.82 -0.33 -25.06
CA VAL A 84 -11.89 -1.40 -25.42
C VAL A 84 -12.00 -1.49 -26.93
N ALA A 85 -11.05 -0.86 -27.60
CA ALA A 85 -10.71 -1.10 -28.99
C ALA A 85 -9.34 -1.80 -29.00
#